data_AF-A0A922Y2D8-F1
#
_entry.id   AF-A0A922Y2D8-F1
#
_cell.length_a   1.000
_cell.length_b   1.000
_cell.length_c   1.000
_cell.angle_alpha   90.00
_cell.angle_beta   90.00
_cell.angle_gamma   90.00
#
_symmetry.space_group_name_H-M   'P 1'
#
loop_
_entity.id
_entity.type
_entity.pdbx_description
1 polymer ?
#
loop_
_entity_poly.entity_id
_entity_poly.type
_entity_poly.pdbx_seq_one_letter_code
_entity_poly.pdbx_strand_id
1 'polypeptide(L)'
;MAGDLDLLIGTWTVRVKGWVWEYDFRRDGGVTWRDLGSMESGVGNWAASSKLVNMWWKGSTTRESWQRPLTSDNDHTWYESSYYRGKYRIEKTGFTPPSPTPPSGPTDATLIDVAWDASRTSLRFALNRMRLLQRQIKYFEDSGGSEDAFNELRRNYRRDIAVISRKLLVPLNAMDPAFRSALASAINLVEQNLALPKSLNAARAGGKCVDPRPAFAWTTPRRKPPDTDLCTSWFTSNADLQRDVVTHEYFHTVGLGDISVNNTTDALGNANTMAQVVAFLHDRARQKNSDGNEQMIPALPTP
;
A
#
# COMPACT_ATOMS: atom_id res chain seq x y z
N MET A 1 -4.52 -24.03 1.45
CA MET A 1 -5.85 -23.61 0.96
C MET A 1 -6.95 -24.58 1.45
N ALA A 2 -7.00 -24.86 2.76
CA ALA A 2 -7.98 -25.75 3.39
C ALA A 2 -8.85 -25.05 4.45
N GLY A 3 -8.45 -23.86 4.92
CA GLY A 3 -9.07 -23.20 6.07
C GLY A 3 -10.42 -22.51 5.81
N ASP A 4 -10.82 -22.27 4.55
CA ASP A 4 -12.12 -21.66 4.24
C ASP A 4 -13.27 -22.69 4.18
N LEU A 5 -12.99 -23.98 3.98
CA LEU A 5 -14.03 -25.02 4.06
C LEU A 5 -14.42 -25.35 5.50
N ASP A 6 -13.53 -25.14 6.46
CA ASP A 6 -13.88 -25.24 7.88
C ASP A 6 -14.95 -24.21 8.27
N LEU A 7 -14.97 -23.04 7.61
CA LEU A 7 -16.00 -22.01 7.81
C LEU A 7 -17.38 -22.46 7.30
N LEU A 8 -17.43 -23.30 6.27
CA LEU A 8 -18.68 -23.80 5.71
C LEU A 8 -19.49 -24.56 6.77
N ILE A 9 -18.83 -25.37 7.60
CA ILE A 9 -19.45 -26.31 8.54
C ILE A 9 -20.22 -25.59 9.64
N GLY A 10 -21.47 -26.01 9.90
CA GLY A 10 -22.41 -25.44 10.86
C GLY A 10 -23.51 -24.61 10.18
N THR A 11 -24.26 -23.85 10.99
CA THR A 11 -25.49 -23.20 10.57
C THR A 11 -25.28 -21.88 9.81
N TRP A 12 -26.10 -21.62 8.78
CA TRP A 12 -26.14 -20.41 7.96
C TRP A 12 -27.58 -19.93 7.75
N THR A 13 -27.82 -18.64 7.87
CA THR A 13 -29.05 -17.97 7.48
C THR A 13 -28.94 -17.57 6.02
N VAL A 14 -29.89 -18.04 5.21
CA VAL A 14 -29.96 -17.82 3.77
C VAL A 14 -31.17 -16.96 3.46
N ARG A 15 -30.95 -15.80 2.83
CA ARG A 15 -32.00 -14.82 2.50
C ARG A 15 -32.14 -14.69 1.01
N VAL A 16 -33.25 -15.19 0.48
CA VAL A 16 -33.61 -15.12 -0.94
C VAL A 16 -34.85 -14.24 -1.08
N LYS A 17 -34.71 -13.04 -1.64
CA LYS A 17 -35.79 -12.03 -1.69
C LYS A 17 -36.39 -11.78 -0.28
N GLY A 18 -37.62 -12.28 -0.05
CA GLY A 18 -38.34 -12.17 1.23
C GLY A 18 -38.38 -13.47 2.04
N TRP A 19 -37.83 -14.56 1.52
CA TRP A 19 -37.72 -15.83 2.22
C TRP A 19 -36.44 -15.88 3.04
N VAL A 20 -36.54 -16.47 4.24
CA VAL A 20 -35.42 -16.67 5.15
C VAL A 20 -35.37 -18.14 5.53
N TRP A 21 -34.26 -18.77 5.21
CA TRP A 21 -34.00 -20.17 5.51
C TRP A 21 -32.79 -20.30 6.42
N GLU A 22 -32.70 -21.43 7.12
CA GLU A 22 -31.56 -21.81 7.93
C GLU A 22 -30.98 -23.11 7.39
N TYR A 23 -29.71 -23.11 7.02
CA TYR A 23 -28.98 -24.26 6.47
C TYR A 23 -27.93 -24.75 7.46
N ASP A 24 -27.85 -26.05 7.74
CA ASP A 24 -26.81 -26.61 8.62
C ASP A 24 -25.90 -27.58 7.86
N PHE A 25 -24.65 -27.18 7.64
CA PHE A 25 -23.66 -27.94 6.88
C PHE A 25 -22.85 -28.87 7.78
N ARG A 26 -22.83 -30.15 7.45
CA ARG A 26 -22.11 -31.19 8.19
C ARG A 26 -20.83 -31.60 7.46
N ARG A 27 -19.82 -32.02 8.23
CA ARG A 27 -18.50 -32.43 7.69
C ARG A 27 -18.55 -33.67 6.79
N ASP A 28 -19.60 -34.46 6.91
CA ASP A 28 -19.84 -35.67 6.10
C ASP A 28 -20.36 -35.35 4.68
N GLY A 29 -20.48 -34.08 4.31
CA GLY A 29 -21.03 -33.66 3.01
C GLY A 29 -22.55 -33.49 3.01
N GLY A 30 -23.22 -33.69 4.14
CA GLY A 30 -24.65 -33.45 4.29
C GLY A 30 -24.98 -31.99 4.60
N VAL A 31 -26.15 -31.53 4.19
CA VAL A 31 -26.73 -30.24 4.59
C VAL A 31 -28.22 -30.40 4.88
N THR A 32 -28.73 -29.76 5.93
CA THR A 32 -30.18 -29.67 6.18
C THR A 32 -30.63 -28.22 6.00
N TRP A 33 -31.91 -28.01 5.68
CA TRP A 33 -32.49 -26.68 5.64
C TRP A 33 -33.84 -26.61 6.34
N ARG A 34 -34.19 -25.46 6.88
CA ARG A 34 -35.51 -25.15 7.45
C ARG A 34 -35.95 -23.76 7.00
N ASP A 35 -37.22 -23.63 6.62
CA ASP A 35 -37.82 -22.31 6.41
C ASP A 35 -38.16 -21.67 7.75
N LEU A 36 -37.78 -20.41 7.96
CA LEU A 36 -38.06 -19.70 9.21
C LEU A 36 -39.44 -19.02 9.20
N GLY A 37 -40.08 -18.87 8.04
CA GLY A 37 -41.44 -18.36 7.88
C GLY A 37 -42.51 -19.45 7.83
N SER A 38 -42.13 -20.73 7.80
CA SER A 38 -43.05 -21.87 7.77
C SER A 38 -42.51 -23.06 8.59
N MET A 39 -43.20 -24.20 8.57
CA MET A 39 -42.72 -25.46 9.17
C MET A 39 -41.99 -26.36 8.16
N GLU A 40 -41.74 -25.87 6.95
CA GLU A 40 -41.06 -26.64 5.91
C GLU A 40 -39.57 -26.84 6.23
N SER A 41 -39.07 -28.03 5.92
CA SER A 41 -37.67 -28.38 6.06
C SER A 41 -37.29 -29.46 5.07
N GLY A 42 -35.99 -29.62 4.85
CA GLY A 42 -35.48 -30.65 3.96
C GLY A 42 -34.01 -30.95 4.18
N VAL A 43 -33.49 -31.85 3.35
CA VAL A 43 -32.12 -32.33 3.42
C VAL A 43 -31.48 -32.33 2.04
N GLY A 44 -30.17 -32.21 1.99
CA GLY A 44 -29.38 -32.19 0.77
C GLY A 44 -27.95 -32.64 1.04
N ASN A 45 -27.14 -32.52 0.00
CA ASN A 45 -25.70 -32.75 0.06
C ASN A 45 -24.96 -31.56 -0.53
N TRP A 46 -23.71 -31.39 -0.15
CA TRP A 46 -22.82 -30.38 -0.69
C TRP A 46 -21.48 -30.99 -1.11
N ALA A 47 -20.83 -30.36 -2.08
CA ALA A 47 -19.43 -30.65 -2.40
C ALA A 47 -18.69 -29.37 -2.79
N ALA A 48 -17.40 -29.33 -2.52
CA ALA A 48 -16.56 -28.18 -2.85
C ALA A 48 -15.51 -28.51 -3.91
N SER A 49 -15.34 -27.60 -4.86
CA SER A 49 -14.19 -27.48 -5.75
C SER A 49 -13.28 -26.35 -5.26
N SER A 50 -12.16 -26.07 -5.94
CA SER A 50 -11.28 -24.94 -5.61
C SER A 50 -11.95 -23.56 -5.73
N LYS A 51 -13.08 -23.45 -6.45
CA LYS A 51 -13.75 -22.18 -6.75
C LYS A 51 -15.18 -22.07 -6.23
N LEU A 52 -15.84 -23.19 -5.98
CA LEU A 52 -17.28 -23.24 -5.70
C LEU A 52 -17.60 -24.29 -4.64
N VAL A 53 -18.59 -24.00 -3.81
CA VAL A 53 -19.38 -24.98 -3.04
C VAL A 53 -20.69 -25.17 -3.79
N ASN A 54 -21.03 -26.39 -4.20
CA ASN A 54 -22.30 -26.72 -4.85
C ASN A 54 -23.17 -27.49 -3.88
N MET A 55 -24.48 -27.22 -3.88
CA MET A 55 -25.46 -27.95 -3.08
C MET A 55 -26.55 -28.54 -3.95
N TRP A 56 -27.09 -29.68 -3.51
CA TRP A 56 -28.20 -30.36 -4.15
C TRP A 56 -29.19 -30.83 -3.09
N TRP A 57 -30.46 -30.55 -3.31
CA TRP A 57 -31.52 -30.78 -2.35
C TRP A 57 -32.33 -32.01 -2.72
N LYS A 58 -32.57 -32.91 -1.76
CA LYS A 58 -33.30 -34.16 -2.01
C LYS A 58 -34.74 -33.85 -2.44
N GLY A 59 -35.16 -34.40 -3.57
CA GLY A 59 -36.52 -34.20 -4.10
C GLY A 59 -36.77 -32.84 -4.75
N SER A 60 -35.72 -32.04 -4.99
CA SER A 60 -35.81 -30.74 -5.64
C SER A 60 -34.90 -30.66 -6.87
N THR A 61 -35.31 -29.90 -7.87
CA THR A 61 -34.50 -29.55 -9.04
C THR A 61 -33.68 -28.27 -8.85
N THR A 62 -33.80 -27.63 -7.68
CA THR A 62 -33.06 -26.42 -7.33
C THR A 62 -31.55 -26.67 -7.42
N ARG A 63 -30.86 -25.78 -8.13
CA ARG A 63 -29.40 -25.75 -8.23
C ARG A 63 -28.89 -24.55 -7.47
N GLU A 64 -27.87 -24.78 -6.66
CA GLU A 64 -27.34 -23.77 -5.78
C GLU A 64 -25.82 -23.86 -5.68
N SER A 65 -25.14 -22.72 -5.71
CA SER A 65 -23.69 -22.66 -5.56
C SER A 65 -23.18 -21.39 -4.90
N TRP A 66 -22.16 -21.51 -4.06
CA TRP A 66 -21.48 -20.40 -3.39
C TRP A 66 -20.05 -20.27 -3.90
N GLN A 67 -19.59 -19.05 -4.17
CA GLN A 67 -18.23 -18.79 -4.61
C GLN A 67 -17.22 -18.87 -3.45
N ARG A 68 -16.06 -19.48 -3.71
CA ARG A 68 -14.90 -19.49 -2.80
C ARG A 68 -13.91 -18.37 -3.14
N PRO A 69 -13.16 -17.83 -2.16
CA PRO A 69 -13.15 -18.21 -0.74
C PRO A 69 -14.42 -17.80 0.00
N LEU A 70 -14.86 -18.62 0.96
CA LEU A 70 -16.03 -18.30 1.78
C LEU A 70 -15.68 -17.22 2.82
N THR A 71 -16.63 -16.33 3.06
CA THR A 71 -16.64 -15.34 4.15
C THR A 71 -17.91 -15.53 4.98
N SER A 72 -17.93 -15.07 6.23
CA SER A 72 -19.07 -15.24 7.15
C SER A 72 -20.36 -14.53 6.71
N ASP A 73 -20.26 -13.63 5.73
CA ASP A 73 -21.36 -12.97 5.02
C ASP A 73 -20.89 -12.65 3.58
N ASN A 74 -21.68 -13.01 2.56
CA ASN A 74 -21.49 -12.57 1.17
C ASN A 74 -22.75 -12.80 0.31
N ASP A 75 -22.77 -12.21 -0.88
CA ASP A 75 -23.80 -12.35 -1.92
C ASP A 75 -23.24 -12.95 -3.23
N HIS A 76 -22.04 -13.54 -3.17
CA HIS A 76 -21.39 -14.22 -4.30
C HIS A 76 -21.94 -15.64 -4.47
N THR A 77 -23.26 -15.72 -4.59
CA THR A 77 -24.01 -16.96 -4.66
C THR A 77 -24.80 -17.02 -5.95
N TRP A 78 -25.24 -18.22 -6.30
CA TRP A 78 -26.09 -18.45 -7.44
C TRP A 78 -27.18 -19.45 -7.07
N TYR A 79 -28.43 -19.06 -7.32
CA TYR A 79 -29.63 -19.85 -7.07
C TYR A 79 -30.42 -20.00 -8.37
N GLU A 80 -30.89 -21.21 -8.64
CA GLU A 80 -31.81 -21.49 -9.75
C GLU A 80 -32.85 -22.51 -9.30
N SER A 81 -34.10 -22.09 -9.25
CA SER A 81 -35.29 -22.89 -8.92
C SER A 81 -36.43 -22.53 -9.87
N SER A 82 -37.58 -23.21 -9.74
CA SER A 82 -38.79 -22.90 -10.53
C SER A 82 -39.36 -21.50 -10.27
N TYR A 83 -39.09 -20.90 -9.12
CA TYR A 83 -39.69 -19.63 -8.68
C TYR A 83 -38.69 -18.47 -8.53
N TYR A 84 -37.38 -18.77 -8.55
CA TYR A 84 -36.34 -17.75 -8.46
C TYR A 84 -35.04 -18.17 -9.15
N ARG A 85 -34.45 -17.22 -9.88
CA ARG A 85 -33.12 -17.32 -10.48
C ARG A 85 -32.35 -16.03 -10.19
N GLY A 86 -31.18 -16.14 -9.55
CA GLY A 86 -30.35 -14.97 -9.23
C GLY A 86 -29.43 -15.19 -8.02
N LYS A 87 -28.82 -14.10 -7.55
CA LYS A 87 -27.95 -14.07 -6.37
C LYS A 87 -28.77 -13.87 -5.09
N TYR A 88 -28.26 -14.33 -3.97
CA TYR A 88 -28.89 -14.20 -2.66
C TYR A 88 -27.84 -14.09 -1.56
N ARG A 89 -28.26 -13.71 -0.35
CA ARG A 89 -27.34 -13.44 0.74
C ARG A 89 -27.27 -14.62 1.69
N ILE A 90 -26.06 -14.96 2.14
CA ILE A 90 -25.81 -15.99 3.14
C ILE A 90 -25.04 -15.40 4.32
N GLU A 91 -25.35 -15.85 5.53
CA GLU A 91 -24.73 -15.38 6.77
C GLU A 91 -24.57 -16.52 7.75
N LYS A 92 -23.45 -16.65 8.47
CA LYS A 92 -23.27 -17.75 9.44
C LYS A 92 -24.10 -17.55 10.72
N THR A 93 -25.02 -18.47 11.03
CA THR A 93 -25.89 -18.41 12.23
C THR A 93 -25.15 -18.86 13.48
N GLY A 94 -25.37 -18.20 14.62
CA GLY A 94 -24.67 -18.51 15.88
C GLY A 94 -23.22 -18.03 15.95
N PHE A 95 -22.71 -17.46 14.85
CA PHE A 95 -21.58 -16.54 14.92
C PHE A 95 -22.11 -15.28 15.61
N THR A 96 -21.86 -15.11 16.92
CA THR A 96 -21.87 -13.77 17.50
C THR A 96 -20.82 -12.98 16.75
N PRO A 97 -21.20 -12.01 15.91
CA PRO A 97 -20.21 -11.06 15.43
C PRO A 97 -19.61 -10.44 16.70
N PRO A 98 -18.30 -10.19 16.79
CA PRO A 98 -17.90 -9.12 17.69
C PRO A 98 -18.82 -7.94 17.35
N SER A 99 -19.56 -7.43 18.34
CA SER A 99 -20.36 -6.20 18.25
C SER A 99 -19.66 -5.27 17.28
N PRO A 100 -20.32 -4.75 16.21
CA PRO A 100 -19.62 -4.20 15.06
C PRO A 100 -18.62 -3.20 15.60
N THR A 101 -17.36 -3.64 15.66
CA THR A 101 -16.28 -2.71 15.83
C THR A 101 -16.34 -2.06 14.46
N PRO A 102 -16.75 -0.78 14.35
CA PRO A 102 -16.77 -0.09 13.06
C PRO A 102 -15.47 -0.47 12.39
N PRO A 103 -15.48 -1.07 11.17
CA PRO A 103 -14.41 -1.93 10.67
C PRO A 103 -13.12 -1.33 11.16
N SER A 104 -12.48 -1.95 12.16
CA SER A 104 -11.49 -1.22 12.93
C SER A 104 -10.53 -0.71 11.88
N GLY A 105 -10.49 0.62 11.73
CA GLY A 105 -9.62 1.24 10.75
C GLY A 105 -8.25 0.60 10.93
N PRO A 106 -7.46 0.45 9.85
CA PRO A 106 -6.18 -0.25 9.94
C PRO A 106 -5.47 0.17 11.23
N THR A 107 -5.13 -0.81 12.06
CA THR A 107 -4.56 -0.52 13.39
C THR A 107 -3.30 0.34 13.23
N ASP A 108 -2.89 1.07 14.26
CA ASP A 108 -1.67 1.86 14.20
C ASP A 108 -0.48 1.03 13.71
N ALA A 109 -0.35 -0.20 14.21
CA ALA A 109 0.66 -1.14 13.76
C ALA A 109 0.53 -1.46 12.26
N THR A 110 -0.68 -1.73 11.77
CA THR A 110 -0.93 -1.98 10.34
C THR A 110 -0.56 -0.78 9.47
N LEU A 111 -0.96 0.43 9.87
CA LEU A 111 -0.61 1.66 9.13
C LEU A 111 0.91 1.87 9.10
N ILE A 112 1.57 1.65 10.24
CA ILE A 112 3.03 1.75 10.37
C ILE A 112 3.74 0.72 9.49
N ASP A 113 3.28 -0.53 9.48
CA ASP A 113 3.83 -1.59 8.64
C ASP A 113 3.71 -1.26 7.15
N VAL A 114 2.52 -0.86 6.72
CA VAL A 114 2.25 -0.49 5.32
C VAL A 114 3.11 0.71 4.90
N ALA A 115 3.16 1.78 5.70
CA ALA A 115 3.94 2.96 5.37
C ALA A 115 5.46 2.70 5.40
N TRP A 116 5.92 1.86 6.32
CA TRP A 116 7.30 1.40 6.37
C TRP A 116 7.69 0.64 5.11
N ASP A 117 6.91 -0.39 4.74
CA ASP A 117 7.18 -1.22 3.57
C ASP A 117 7.11 -0.40 2.27
N ALA A 118 6.14 0.52 2.17
CA ALA A 118 6.04 1.48 1.08
C ALA A 118 7.28 2.39 1.01
N SER A 119 7.75 2.93 2.14
CA SER A 119 8.95 3.78 2.20
C SER A 119 10.19 3.03 1.72
N ARG A 120 10.39 1.79 2.20
CA ARG A 120 11.51 0.95 1.77
C ARG A 120 11.42 0.60 0.29
N THR A 121 10.23 0.33 -0.22
CA THR A 121 9.99 0.05 -1.64
C THR A 121 10.32 1.26 -2.51
N SER A 122 9.85 2.45 -2.14
CA SER A 122 10.13 3.69 -2.86
C SER A 122 11.62 4.03 -2.87
N LEU A 123 12.30 3.88 -1.74
CA LEU A 123 13.75 4.08 -1.67
C LEU A 123 14.52 3.10 -2.58
N ARG A 124 14.17 1.81 -2.57
CA ARG A 124 14.81 0.81 -3.44
C ARG A 124 14.58 1.11 -4.92
N PHE A 125 13.36 1.50 -5.28
CA PHE A 125 13.02 1.89 -6.65
C PHE A 125 13.83 3.12 -7.08
N ALA A 126 13.80 4.19 -6.28
CA ALA A 126 14.52 5.42 -6.55
C ALA A 126 16.03 5.17 -6.64
N LEU A 127 16.60 4.40 -5.72
CA LEU A 127 18.01 4.00 -5.75
C LEU A 127 18.37 3.26 -7.04
N ASN A 128 17.54 2.29 -7.46
CA ASN A 128 17.77 1.57 -8.69
C ASN A 128 17.76 2.51 -9.91
N ARG A 129 16.79 3.44 -9.97
CA ARG A 129 16.72 4.45 -11.02
C ARG A 129 17.94 5.37 -11.04
N MET A 130 18.37 5.87 -9.87
CA MET A 130 19.55 6.73 -9.75
C MET A 130 20.83 6.00 -10.17
N ARG A 131 21.02 4.74 -9.75
CA ARG A 131 22.17 3.91 -10.16
C ARG A 131 22.14 3.57 -11.66
N LEU A 132 20.97 3.31 -12.22
CA LEU A 132 20.79 3.10 -13.66
C LEU A 132 21.16 4.36 -14.45
N LEU A 133 20.68 5.54 -14.02
CA LEU A 133 21.06 6.81 -14.60
C LEU A 133 22.58 7.05 -14.51
N GLN A 134 23.19 6.81 -13.35
CA GLN A 134 24.64 6.94 -13.16
C GLN A 134 25.42 6.04 -14.14
N ARG A 135 24.99 4.78 -14.34
CA ARG A 135 25.59 3.87 -15.33
C ARG A 135 25.41 4.37 -16.76
N GLN A 136 24.24 4.90 -17.11
CA GLN A 136 24.00 5.42 -18.45
C GLN A 136 24.85 6.66 -18.76
N ILE A 137 25.05 7.53 -17.76
CA ILE A 137 25.97 8.68 -17.87
C ILE A 137 27.38 8.18 -18.16
N LYS A 138 27.86 7.21 -17.39
CA LYS A 138 29.18 6.62 -17.60
C LYS A 138 29.31 5.96 -18.98
N TYR A 139 28.30 5.22 -19.43
CA TYR A 139 28.29 4.61 -20.76
C TYR A 139 28.41 5.66 -21.87
N PHE A 140 27.70 6.79 -21.75
CA PHE A 140 27.84 7.89 -22.69
C PHE A 140 29.26 8.47 -22.70
N GLU A 141 29.89 8.68 -21.54
CA GLU A 141 31.28 9.12 -21.44
C GLU A 141 32.25 8.12 -22.11
N ASP A 142 32.12 6.83 -21.78
CA ASP A 142 32.96 5.77 -22.32
C ASP A 142 32.77 5.58 -23.85
N SER A 143 31.61 5.98 -24.39
CA SER A 143 31.32 5.96 -25.84
C SER A 143 31.93 7.13 -26.62
N GLY A 144 32.65 8.04 -25.96
CA GLY A 144 33.19 9.24 -26.61
C GLY A 144 32.13 10.26 -27.03
N GLY A 145 30.97 10.25 -26.37
CA GLY A 145 29.88 11.18 -26.69
C GLY A 145 28.99 10.75 -27.86
N SER A 146 28.85 9.44 -28.11
CA SER A 146 28.02 8.91 -29.19
C SER A 146 26.58 9.46 -29.13
N GLU A 147 26.04 9.85 -30.29
CA GLU A 147 24.69 10.36 -30.43
C GLU A 147 23.63 9.33 -29.99
N ASP A 148 23.86 8.04 -30.25
CA ASP A 148 22.96 6.97 -29.82
C ASP A 148 22.91 6.84 -28.30
N ALA A 149 24.07 6.89 -27.64
CA ALA A 149 24.17 6.84 -26.18
C ALA A 149 23.52 8.08 -25.54
N PHE A 150 23.68 9.25 -26.17
CA PHE A 150 23.01 10.50 -25.74
C PHE A 150 21.49 10.40 -25.87
N ASN A 151 21.02 9.87 -27.00
CA ASN A 151 19.60 9.67 -27.27
C ASN A 151 18.96 8.70 -26.28
N GLU A 152 19.64 7.61 -25.94
CA GLU A 152 19.18 6.67 -24.93
C GLU A 152 19.07 7.30 -23.54
N LEU A 153 20.11 8.04 -23.11
CA LEU A 153 20.12 8.79 -21.86
C LEU A 153 18.93 9.76 -21.78
N ARG A 154 18.73 10.55 -22.83
CA ARG A 154 17.65 11.53 -22.90
C ARG A 154 16.27 10.87 -22.95
N ARG A 155 16.08 9.77 -23.68
CA ARG A 155 14.77 9.12 -23.78
C ARG A 155 14.38 8.43 -22.47
N ASN A 156 15.30 7.67 -21.88
CA ASN A 156 14.98 6.77 -20.77
C ASN A 156 15.05 7.43 -19.38
N TYR A 157 15.78 8.54 -19.25
CA TYR A 157 16.05 9.17 -17.96
C TYR A 157 15.78 10.68 -17.91
N ARG A 158 15.19 11.27 -18.95
CA ARG A 158 14.85 12.71 -18.96
C ARG A 158 14.03 13.14 -17.74
N ARG A 159 13.09 12.31 -17.27
CA ARG A 159 12.33 12.62 -16.05
C ARG A 159 13.22 12.61 -14.82
N ASP A 160 14.02 11.56 -14.66
CA ASP A 160 14.90 11.39 -13.49
C ASP A 160 15.90 12.55 -13.41
N ILE A 161 16.48 12.94 -14.55
CA ILE A 161 17.36 14.11 -14.69
C ILE A 161 16.63 15.39 -14.27
N ALA A 162 15.39 15.59 -14.72
CA ALA A 162 14.61 16.77 -14.33
C ALA A 162 14.28 16.82 -12.83
N VAL A 163 13.96 15.67 -12.21
CA VAL A 163 13.71 15.56 -10.77
C VAL A 163 14.98 15.90 -9.98
N ILE A 164 16.11 15.27 -10.31
CA ILE A 164 17.39 15.48 -9.64
C ILE A 164 17.85 16.93 -9.80
N SER A 165 17.82 17.45 -11.04
CA SER A 165 18.20 18.83 -11.34
C SER A 165 17.40 19.83 -10.52
N ARG A 166 16.07 19.66 -10.48
CA ARG A 166 15.20 20.61 -9.79
C ARG A 166 15.30 20.52 -8.27
N LYS A 167 15.25 19.32 -7.70
CA LYS A 167 15.24 19.16 -6.25
C LYS A 167 16.62 19.35 -5.63
N LEU A 168 17.70 19.03 -6.34
CA LEU A 168 19.06 19.25 -5.85
C LEU A 168 19.68 20.57 -6.34
N LEU A 169 18.92 21.41 -7.04
CA LEU A 169 19.34 22.71 -7.56
C LEU A 169 20.64 22.64 -8.39
N VAL A 170 20.76 21.60 -9.20
CA VAL A 170 21.91 21.38 -10.10
C VAL A 170 21.51 21.59 -11.55
N PRO A 171 22.45 21.91 -12.46
CA PRO A 171 22.15 22.09 -13.87
C PRO A 171 21.40 20.90 -14.48
N LEU A 172 20.51 21.16 -15.44
CA LEU A 172 19.72 20.12 -16.11
C LEU A 172 20.59 19.19 -16.97
N ASN A 173 21.80 19.61 -17.33
CA ASN A 173 22.74 18.80 -18.08
C ASN A 173 23.31 17.69 -17.19
N ALA A 174 22.96 16.44 -17.47
CA ALA A 174 23.44 15.28 -16.72
C ALA A 174 24.96 15.05 -16.80
N MET A 175 25.64 15.65 -17.79
CA MET A 175 27.10 15.60 -17.91
C MET A 175 27.82 16.61 -17.02
N ASP A 176 27.08 17.58 -16.48
CA ASP A 176 27.64 18.58 -15.59
C ASP A 176 28.27 17.92 -14.34
N PRO A 177 29.51 18.24 -13.96
CA PRO A 177 30.14 17.69 -12.77
C PRO A 177 29.32 17.89 -11.50
N ALA A 178 28.61 19.02 -11.36
CA ALA A 178 27.74 19.28 -10.20
C ALA A 178 26.54 18.33 -10.18
N PHE A 179 25.93 18.06 -11.35
CA PHE A 179 24.85 17.08 -11.45
C PHE A 179 25.32 15.69 -11.03
N ARG A 180 26.46 15.24 -11.55
CA ARG A 180 27.00 13.89 -11.27
C ARG A 180 27.40 13.73 -9.80
N SER A 181 28.00 14.75 -9.21
CA SER A 181 28.35 14.78 -7.79
C SER A 181 27.12 14.74 -6.89
N ALA A 182 26.08 15.53 -7.22
CA ALA A 182 24.82 15.52 -6.48
C ALA A 182 24.08 14.19 -6.60
N LEU A 183 24.06 13.58 -7.79
CA LEU A 183 23.50 12.24 -8.01
C LEU A 183 24.22 11.18 -7.14
N ALA A 184 25.55 11.18 -7.14
CA ALA A 184 26.33 10.24 -6.32
C ALA A 184 26.07 10.44 -4.81
N SER A 185 25.98 11.70 -4.36
CA SER A 185 25.67 12.04 -2.97
C SER A 185 24.25 11.58 -2.58
N ALA A 186 23.27 11.82 -3.46
CA ALA A 186 21.90 11.36 -3.26
C ALA A 186 21.81 9.83 -3.16
N ILE A 187 22.52 9.09 -4.02
CA ILE A 187 22.64 7.62 -3.96
C ILE A 187 23.17 7.20 -2.58
N ASN A 188 24.27 7.77 -2.11
CA ASN A 188 24.88 7.44 -0.83
C ASN A 188 23.93 7.72 0.36
N LEU A 189 23.17 8.81 0.32
CA LEU A 189 22.19 9.14 1.35
C LEU A 189 21.03 8.14 1.37
N VAL A 190 20.52 7.76 0.21
CA VAL A 190 19.44 6.77 0.08
C VAL A 190 19.89 5.39 0.55
N GLU A 191 21.13 4.99 0.25
CA GLU A 191 21.72 3.75 0.75
C GLU A 191 21.83 3.75 2.28
N GLN A 192 22.31 4.84 2.87
CA GLN A 192 22.37 5.00 4.32
C GLN A 192 20.98 4.94 4.97
N ASN A 193 19.98 5.57 4.37
CA ASN A 193 18.59 5.49 4.85
C ASN A 193 18.05 4.05 4.77
N LEU A 194 18.28 3.35 3.65
CA LEU A 194 17.85 1.96 3.46
C LEU A 194 18.47 0.97 4.44
N ALA A 195 19.69 1.25 4.91
CA ALA A 195 20.41 0.40 5.86
C ALA A 195 19.86 0.51 7.31
N LEU A 196 19.00 1.48 7.60
CA LEU A 196 18.46 1.67 8.93
C LEU A 196 17.36 0.64 9.24
N PRO A 197 17.36 0.05 10.45
CA PRO A 197 16.31 -0.87 10.88
C PRO A 197 15.01 -0.12 11.15
N LYS A 198 13.89 -0.85 11.07
CA LYS A 198 12.58 -0.31 11.48
C LYS A 198 12.58 -0.01 12.97
N SER A 199 12.23 1.23 13.30
CA SER A 199 12.01 1.71 14.66
C SER A 199 11.08 2.91 14.58
N LEU A 200 9.78 2.66 14.73
CA LEU A 200 8.69 3.62 14.57
C LEU A 200 7.70 3.42 15.72
N ASN A 201 7.38 4.49 16.45
CA ASN A 201 6.47 4.44 17.59
C ASN A 201 5.16 5.15 17.25
N ALA A 202 4.03 4.52 17.59
CA ALA A 202 2.70 5.13 17.49
C ALA A 202 2.45 6.12 18.65
N ALA A 203 3.19 7.22 18.68
CA ALA A 203 3.16 8.15 19.81
C ALA A 203 1.87 8.99 19.88
N ARG A 204 1.22 9.25 18.75
CA ARG A 204 -0.01 10.05 18.66
C ARG A 204 0.21 11.47 19.20
N ALA A 205 -0.30 11.76 20.40
CA ALA A 205 -0.12 13.02 21.10
C ALA A 205 0.89 12.92 22.26
N GLY A 206 1.48 11.75 22.47
CA GLY A 206 2.49 11.48 23.50
C GLY A 206 3.92 11.51 22.97
N GLY A 207 4.88 11.14 23.82
CA GLY A 207 6.30 11.07 23.45
C GLY A 207 6.81 12.42 22.95
N LYS A 208 7.46 12.42 21.79
CA LYS A 208 8.04 13.62 21.15
C LYS A 208 7.01 14.45 20.38
N CYS A 209 5.76 13.97 20.31
CA CYS A 209 4.63 14.65 19.67
C CYS A 209 3.84 15.56 20.61
N VAL A 210 4.31 15.75 21.85
CA VAL A 210 3.70 16.69 22.81
C VAL A 210 3.96 18.13 22.36
N ASP A 211 2.88 18.93 22.33
CA ASP A 211 2.74 20.34 21.89
C ASP A 211 3.98 21.25 22.15
N PRO A 212 4.32 22.24 21.27
CA PRO A 212 3.39 23.17 20.60
C PRO A 212 3.37 23.19 19.05
N ARG A 213 3.64 22.09 18.33
CA ARG A 213 3.61 22.09 16.85
C ARG A 213 2.85 20.90 16.26
N PRO A 214 1.95 21.12 15.28
CA PRO A 214 1.39 20.03 14.50
C PRO A 214 2.49 19.44 13.59
N ALA A 215 3.23 18.47 14.10
CA ALA A 215 4.18 17.68 13.33
C ALA A 215 3.51 16.39 12.85
N PHE A 216 3.94 15.85 11.70
CA PHE A 216 3.55 14.50 11.28
C PHE A 216 4.32 13.42 12.04
N ALA A 217 5.60 13.66 12.28
CA ALA A 217 6.45 12.78 13.06
C ALA A 217 7.60 13.60 13.66
N TRP A 218 8.39 12.95 14.51
CA TRP A 218 9.62 13.51 15.05
C TRP A 218 10.66 12.42 15.25
N THR A 219 11.88 12.67 14.78
CA THR A 219 13.02 11.74 14.93
C THR A 219 14.19 12.38 15.64
N THR A 220 14.80 11.69 16.61
CA THR A 220 16.06 12.16 17.21
C THR A 220 17.16 12.14 16.15
N PRO A 221 17.73 13.30 15.77
CA PRO A 221 18.74 13.34 14.72
C PRO A 221 19.94 12.45 15.05
N ARG A 222 20.44 11.74 14.04
CA ARG A 222 21.64 10.86 14.13
C ARG A 222 21.56 9.68 15.11
N ARG A 223 20.42 9.44 15.78
CA ARG A 223 20.27 8.33 16.73
C ARG A 223 20.12 6.98 16.01
N LYS A 224 20.89 5.97 16.43
CA LYS A 224 20.88 4.60 15.88
C LYS A 224 20.62 3.55 16.98
N PRO A 225 19.60 2.68 16.89
CA PRO A 225 18.57 2.65 15.84
C PRO A 225 17.74 3.95 15.83
N PRO A 226 17.01 4.23 14.72
CA PRO A 226 16.13 5.40 14.64
C PRO A 226 15.20 5.48 15.85
N ASP A 227 14.88 6.69 16.30
CA ASP A 227 13.95 6.93 17.42
C ASP A 227 12.88 7.90 16.94
N THR A 228 11.94 7.35 16.17
CA THR A 228 10.93 8.11 15.42
C THR A 228 9.56 7.90 16.03
N ASP A 229 8.94 9.00 16.47
CA ASP A 229 7.58 9.04 16.98
C ASP A 229 6.65 9.57 15.89
N LEU A 230 5.60 8.81 15.57
CA LEU A 230 4.57 9.19 14.60
C LEU A 230 3.42 9.88 15.34
N CYS A 231 3.08 11.08 14.90
CA CYS A 231 2.14 11.95 15.57
C CYS A 231 0.71 11.80 15.02
N THR A 232 -0.28 12.36 15.72
CA THR A 232 -1.70 12.21 15.38
C THR A 232 -2.02 12.56 13.91
N SER A 233 -1.45 13.63 13.37
CA SER A 233 -1.69 14.10 11.99
C SER A 233 -1.22 13.10 10.92
N TRP A 234 -0.20 12.30 11.21
CA TRP A 234 0.30 11.26 10.29
C TRP A 234 -0.72 10.14 10.11
N PHE A 235 -1.34 9.69 11.20
CA PHE A 235 -2.37 8.64 11.15
C PHE A 235 -3.63 9.07 10.41
N THR A 236 -3.91 10.37 10.33
CA THR A 236 -5.05 10.92 9.57
C THR A 236 -4.70 11.31 8.14
N SER A 237 -3.43 11.19 7.75
CA SER A 237 -2.97 11.56 6.41
C SER A 237 -3.19 10.45 5.39
N ASN A 238 -3.08 10.79 4.10
CA ASN A 238 -3.17 9.80 3.02
C ASN A 238 -1.90 8.92 2.96
N ALA A 239 -2.00 7.77 2.31
CA ALA A 239 -0.92 6.77 2.27
C ALA A 239 0.40 7.30 1.65
N ASP A 240 0.32 8.19 0.66
CA ASP A 240 1.51 8.79 0.04
C ASP A 240 2.25 9.69 1.04
N LEU A 241 1.52 10.51 1.80
CA LEU A 241 2.09 11.36 2.82
C LEU A 241 2.66 10.54 3.98
N GLN A 242 1.96 9.47 4.39
CA GLN A 242 2.46 8.57 5.44
C GLN A 242 3.82 7.96 5.08
N ARG A 243 3.93 7.45 3.85
CA ARG A 243 5.16 6.89 3.27
C ARG A 243 6.28 7.93 3.19
N ASP A 244 5.96 9.13 2.71
CA ASP A 244 6.96 10.18 2.48
C ASP A 244 7.48 10.74 3.81
N VAL A 245 6.63 10.88 4.83
CA VAL A 245 7.04 11.26 6.20
C VAL A 245 7.99 10.21 6.76
N VAL A 246 7.66 8.91 6.70
CA VAL A 246 8.59 7.86 7.18
C VAL A 246 9.94 7.94 6.46
N THR A 247 9.94 8.22 5.16
CA THR A 247 11.16 8.37 4.36
C THR A 247 11.99 9.58 4.81
N HIS A 248 11.33 10.72 5.02
CA HIS A 248 11.88 11.98 5.53
C HIS A 248 12.53 11.82 6.91
N GLU A 249 11.77 11.26 7.86
CA GLU A 249 12.23 11.06 9.23
C GLU A 249 13.55 10.28 9.31
N TYR A 250 13.70 9.27 8.45
CA TYR A 250 14.89 8.44 8.44
C TYR A 250 16.11 9.17 7.85
N PHE A 251 15.92 10.22 7.07
CA PHE A 251 17.02 11.09 6.66
C PHE A 251 17.55 11.94 7.83
N HIS A 252 16.72 12.28 8.84
CA HIS A 252 17.23 12.87 10.08
C HIS A 252 18.17 11.93 10.85
N THR A 253 17.90 10.62 10.81
CA THR A 253 18.82 9.62 11.36
C THR A 253 20.14 9.54 10.57
N VAL A 254 20.12 9.77 9.26
CA VAL A 254 21.33 9.90 8.44
C VAL A 254 22.09 11.20 8.74
N GLY A 255 21.41 12.19 9.34
CA GLY A 255 22.00 13.44 9.82
C GLY A 255 21.61 14.67 9.01
N LEU A 256 20.58 14.57 8.16
CA LEU A 256 19.98 15.70 7.45
C LEU A 256 19.06 16.48 8.40
N GLY A 257 18.82 17.75 8.11
CA GLY A 257 17.97 18.64 8.92
C GLY A 257 16.75 19.16 8.16
N ASP A 258 15.93 19.93 8.87
CA ASP A 258 14.85 20.74 8.31
C ASP A 258 15.33 22.17 8.12
N ILE A 259 16.01 22.41 7.01
CA ILE A 259 16.65 23.69 6.70
C ILE A 259 16.06 24.32 5.43
N SER A 260 16.13 25.65 5.32
CA SER A 260 15.83 26.32 4.05
C SER A 260 16.80 25.90 2.96
N VAL A 261 16.30 25.72 1.74
CA VAL A 261 17.08 25.18 0.62
C VAL A 261 17.31 26.27 -0.42
N ASN A 262 18.55 26.76 -0.55
CA ASN A 262 18.92 27.79 -1.51
C ASN A 262 19.97 27.34 -2.52
N ASN A 263 20.66 26.23 -2.24
CA ASN A 263 21.72 25.68 -3.07
C ASN A 263 21.78 24.15 -2.94
N THR A 264 22.65 23.50 -3.71
CA THR A 264 22.81 22.04 -3.72
C THR A 264 23.27 21.46 -2.38
N THR A 265 24.13 22.16 -1.63
CA THR A 265 24.58 21.71 -0.31
C THR A 265 23.41 21.70 0.67
N ASP A 266 22.59 22.75 0.69
CA ASP A 266 21.38 22.81 1.51
C ASP A 266 20.41 21.70 1.11
N ALA A 267 20.22 21.47 -0.19
CA ALA A 267 19.34 20.44 -0.73
C ALA A 267 19.76 19.03 -0.29
N LEU A 268 21.06 18.71 -0.34
CA LEU A 268 21.61 17.45 0.14
C LEU A 268 21.65 17.35 1.68
N GLY A 269 21.61 18.49 2.37
CA GLY A 269 21.50 18.58 3.83
C GLY A 269 20.06 18.57 4.34
N ASN A 270 19.05 18.62 3.46
CA ASN A 270 17.64 18.75 3.81
C ASN A 270 16.87 17.43 3.68
N ALA A 271 16.26 16.97 4.78
CA ALA A 271 15.56 15.69 4.83
C ALA A 271 14.32 15.66 3.91
N ASN A 272 13.57 16.76 3.86
CA ASN A 272 12.39 16.90 3.01
C ASN A 272 12.74 16.85 1.52
N THR A 273 13.80 17.54 1.09
CA THR A 273 14.28 17.51 -0.29
C THR A 273 14.65 16.10 -0.72
N MET A 274 15.39 15.36 0.11
CA MET A 274 15.77 13.98 -0.22
C MET A 274 14.57 13.03 -0.25
N ALA A 275 13.61 13.18 0.66
CA ALA A 275 12.35 12.43 0.61
C ALA A 275 11.54 12.74 -0.67
N GLN A 276 11.50 14.01 -1.08
CA GLN A 276 10.85 14.41 -2.33
C GLN A 276 11.55 13.83 -3.57
N VAL A 277 12.88 13.82 -3.63
CA VAL A 277 13.63 13.15 -4.72
C VAL A 277 13.18 11.70 -4.84
N VAL A 278 13.13 10.96 -3.72
CA VAL A 278 12.66 9.57 -3.69
C VAL A 278 11.22 9.46 -4.20
N ALA A 279 10.33 10.32 -3.69
CA ALA A 279 8.91 10.26 -4.02
C ALA A 279 8.63 10.56 -5.50
N PHE A 280 9.29 11.55 -6.12
CA PHE A 280 9.11 11.90 -7.52
C PHE A 280 9.75 10.91 -8.50
N LEU A 281 10.81 10.20 -8.07
CA LEU A 281 11.41 9.12 -8.84
C LEU A 281 10.55 7.84 -8.77
N HIS A 282 9.98 7.52 -7.60
CA HIS A 282 9.09 6.37 -7.42
C HIS A 282 7.72 6.59 -8.10
N ASP A 283 7.02 7.65 -7.73
CA ASP A 283 5.70 7.97 -8.30
C ASP A 283 5.89 8.75 -9.60
N ARG A 284 6.18 8.02 -10.67
CA ARG A 284 6.56 8.61 -11.95
C ARG A 284 5.50 9.53 -12.59
N ALA A 285 4.23 9.44 -12.21
CA ALA A 285 3.20 10.37 -12.67
C ALA A 285 3.07 11.64 -11.80
N ARG A 286 3.76 11.70 -10.65
CA ARG A 286 3.61 12.77 -9.64
C ARG A 286 4.06 14.12 -10.17
N GLN A 287 3.27 15.16 -9.89
CA GLN A 287 3.52 16.56 -10.29
C GLN A 287 3.37 17.56 -9.13
N LYS A 288 3.09 17.08 -7.92
CA LYS A 288 2.93 17.86 -6.68
C LYS A 288 3.44 17.06 -5.49
N ASN A 289 3.78 17.72 -4.39
CA ASN A 289 4.16 17.01 -3.16
C ASN A 289 2.94 16.28 -2.55
N SER A 290 3.19 15.32 -1.66
CA SER A 290 2.16 14.44 -1.07
C SER A 290 1.28 15.14 -0.03
N ASP A 291 1.77 16.22 0.57
CA ASP A 291 1.00 17.16 1.38
C ASP A 291 0.08 18.07 0.54
N GLY A 292 0.15 17.95 -0.80
CA GLY A 292 -0.62 18.75 -1.74
C GLY A 292 -0.02 20.13 -2.02
N ASN A 293 1.05 20.50 -1.32
CA ASN A 293 1.75 21.76 -1.51
C ASN A 293 2.75 21.66 -2.67
N GLU A 294 3.20 22.83 -3.17
CA GLU A 294 4.24 22.98 -4.19
C GLU A 294 4.02 22.15 -5.47
N GLN A 295 3.50 22.80 -6.51
CA GLN A 295 3.37 22.18 -7.82
C GLN A 295 4.69 22.24 -8.60
N MET A 296 4.99 21.19 -9.34
CA MET A 296 6.09 21.18 -10.30
C MET A 296 5.79 22.11 -11.47
N ILE A 297 6.42 23.29 -11.46
CA ILE A 297 6.28 24.28 -12.53
C ILE A 297 7.68 24.61 -13.08
N PRO A 298 7.94 24.41 -14.39
CA PRO A 298 7.06 23.72 -15.35
C PRO A 298 6.90 22.22 -15.01
N ALA A 299 5.83 21.60 -15.50
CA ALA A 299 5.55 20.19 -15.22
C ALA A 299 6.75 19.28 -15.56
N LEU A 300 6.99 18.27 -14.71
CA LEU A 300 8.02 17.27 -14.98
C LEU A 300 7.62 16.45 -16.21
N PRO A 301 8.60 15.98 -17.01
CA PRO A 301 8.35 15.08 -18.12
C PRO A 301 7.48 13.90 -17.72
N THR A 302 6.49 13.58 -18.55
CA THR A 302 5.66 12.39 -18.38
C THR A 302 6.50 11.13 -18.59
N PRO A 303 6.13 10.01 -17.94
CA PRO A 303 6.90 8.78 -17.99
C PRO A 303 7.11 8.18 -19.37
#